data_AF-A0A7X5JFA3-F1
#
_entry.id   AF-A0A7X5JFA3-F1
#
_cell.length_a   1.000
_cell.length_b   1.000
_cell.length_c   1.000
_cell.angle_alpha   90.00
_cell.angle_beta   90.00
_cell.angle_gamma   90.00
#
_symmetry.space_group_name_H-M   'P 1'
#
loop_
_entity.id
_entity.type
_entity.pdbx_description
1 polymer ?
#
loop_
_entity_poly.entity_id
_entity_poly.type
_entity_poly.pdbx_seq_one_letter_code
_entity_poly.pdbx_strand_id
1 'polypeptide(L)'
;MHKIIRKLLGKLNIVLALTLVVVMAGGLGGATYVLASSTSNFTQTINAGTLVVDIVDGTSYVTVGSPTMAMSAATFSFACQTKTGSFGTASESIYVSN
;
A
#
# COMPACT_ATOMS: atom_id res chain seq x y z
N MET A 1 37.85 -67.29 -6.52
CA MET A 1 37.64 -65.96 -7.14
C MET A 1 36.18 -65.47 -7.11
N HIS A 2 35.18 -66.31 -7.39
CA HIS A 2 33.77 -65.87 -7.48
C HIS A 2 33.16 -65.29 -6.18
N LYS A 3 33.54 -65.80 -5.00
CA LYS A 3 33.05 -65.30 -3.68
C LYS A 3 33.57 -63.90 -3.33
N ILE A 4 34.79 -63.55 -3.76
CA ILE A 4 35.41 -62.25 -3.47
C ILE A 4 34.76 -61.17 -4.35
N ILE A 5 34.53 -61.47 -5.64
CA ILE A 5 33.85 -60.58 -6.58
C ILE A 5 32.44 -60.24 -6.09
N ARG A 6 31.65 -61.23 -5.61
CA ARG A 6 30.31 -60.98 -5.05
C ARG A 6 30.34 -60.07 -3.81
N LYS A 7 31.35 -60.20 -2.95
CA LYS A 7 31.50 -59.32 -1.77
C LYS A 7 31.87 -57.89 -2.16
N LEU A 8 32.71 -57.70 -3.17
CA LEU A 8 33.10 -56.37 -3.65
C LEU A 8 31.93 -55.67 -4.36
N LEU A 9 31.16 -56.40 -5.16
CA LEU A 9 29.96 -55.87 -5.82
C LEU A 9 28.89 -55.44 -4.80
N GLY A 10 28.70 -56.24 -3.74
CA GLY A 10 27.80 -55.88 -2.64
C GLY A 10 28.22 -54.61 -1.90
N LYS A 11 29.51 -54.44 -1.62
CA LYS A 11 30.05 -53.22 -0.99
C LYS A 11 29.89 -51.99 -1.90
N LEU A 12 30.15 -52.14 -3.20
CA LEU A 12 29.96 -51.05 -4.17
C LEU A 12 28.51 -50.59 -4.24
N ASN A 13 27.56 -51.53 -4.31
CA ASN A 13 26.13 -51.22 -4.35
C ASN A 13 25.64 -50.53 -3.07
N ILE A 14 26.15 -50.94 -1.90
CA ILE A 14 25.82 -50.30 -0.62
C ILE A 14 26.32 -48.86 -0.57
N VAL A 15 27.55 -48.61 -1.02
CA VAL A 15 28.11 -47.25 -1.08
C VAL A 15 27.29 -46.39 -2.04
N LEU A 16 26.93 -46.91 -3.21
CA LEU A 16 26.11 -46.19 -4.19
C LEU A 16 24.74 -45.80 -3.60
N ALA A 17 24.07 -46.76 -2.94
CA ALA A 17 22.77 -46.53 -2.33
C ALA A 17 22.83 -45.47 -1.22
N LEU A 18 23.86 -45.52 -0.37
CA LEU A 18 24.05 -44.54 0.69
C LEU A 18 24.31 -43.13 0.13
N THR A 19 25.15 -43.01 -0.91
CA THR A 19 25.39 -41.71 -1.56
C THR A 19 24.11 -41.13 -2.16
N LEU A 20 23.27 -41.97 -2.77
CA LEU A 20 22.01 -41.52 -3.36
C LEU A 20 21.04 -41.00 -2.29
N VAL A 21 20.94 -41.71 -1.16
CA VAL A 21 20.10 -41.28 -0.02
C VAL A 21 20.59 -39.95 0.56
N VAL A 22 21.90 -39.76 0.71
CA VAL A 22 22.47 -38.50 1.21
C VAL A 22 22.22 -37.35 0.23
N VAL A 23 22.30 -37.57 -1.08
CA VAL A 23 22.01 -36.53 -2.08
C VAL A 23 20.52 -36.15 -2.08
N MET A 24 19.63 -37.13 -1.97
CA MET A 24 18.18 -36.88 -1.93
C MET A 24 17.74 -36.22 -0.62
N ALA A 25 18.29 -36.66 0.52
CA ALA A 25 17.98 -36.10 1.84
C ALA A 25 18.65 -34.74 2.10
N GLY A 26 19.86 -34.52 1.57
CA GLY A 26 20.69 -33.35 1.86
C GLY A 26 20.74 -32.29 0.78
N GLY A 27 20.49 -32.61 -0.50
CA GLY A 27 20.88 -31.74 -1.61
C GLY A 27 19.76 -31.24 -2.53
N LEU A 28 18.64 -31.95 -2.64
CA LEU A 28 17.63 -31.64 -3.67
C LEU A 28 16.22 -31.33 -3.14
N GLY A 29 15.90 -31.71 -1.90
CA GLY A 29 14.56 -31.52 -1.32
C GLY A 29 14.38 -30.28 -0.43
N GLY A 30 15.46 -29.59 -0.06
CA GLY A 30 15.45 -28.59 1.02
C GLY A 30 15.53 -27.12 0.60
N ALA A 31 15.81 -26.83 -0.67
CA ALA A 31 15.84 -25.45 -1.14
C ALA A 31 14.45 -25.08 -1.66
N THR A 32 13.62 -24.48 -0.80
CA THR A 32 12.44 -23.73 -1.23
C THR A 32 12.93 -22.51 -2.00
N TYR A 33 13.12 -22.67 -3.32
CA TYR A 33 13.41 -21.54 -4.20
C TYR A 33 12.14 -20.69 -4.31
N VAL A 34 12.04 -19.66 -3.48
CA VAL A 34 11.06 -18.59 -3.67
C VAL A 34 11.61 -17.68 -4.76
N LEU A 35 11.17 -17.92 -6.00
CA LEU A 35 11.46 -17.09 -7.16
C LEU A 35 10.66 -15.78 -7.07
N ALA A 36 11.03 -14.91 -6.12
CA ALA A 36 10.53 -13.55 -6.07
C ALA A 36 11.38 -12.65 -6.99
N SER A 37 10.73 -11.77 -7.75
CA SER A 37 11.43 -10.72 -8.48
C SER A 37 12.26 -9.88 -7.49
N SER A 38 13.55 -9.69 -7.77
CA SER A 38 14.39 -8.78 -7.00
C SER A 38 14.02 -7.31 -7.21
N THR A 39 13.11 -7.03 -8.13
CA THR A 39 12.59 -5.69 -8.41
C THR A 39 11.11 -5.62 -8.05
N SER A 40 10.78 -4.76 -7.09
CA SER A 40 9.40 -4.32 -6.85
C SER A 40 9.09 -3.25 -7.89
N ASN A 41 8.13 -3.52 -8.77
CA ASN A 41 7.61 -2.52 -9.71
C ASN A 41 6.32 -1.93 -9.15
N PHE A 42 6.37 -0.66 -8.76
CA PHE A 42 5.19 0.12 -8.40
C PHE A 42 4.90 1.11 -9.53
N THR A 43 3.83 0.87 -10.29
CA THR A 43 3.35 1.77 -11.33
C THR A 43 2.10 2.47 -10.84
N GLN A 44 2.19 3.76 -10.55
CA GLN A 44 1.05 4.62 -10.22
C GLN A 44 0.90 5.70 -11.27
N THR A 45 -0.25 5.73 -11.94
CA THR A 45 -0.63 6.81 -12.86
C THR A 45 -1.59 7.74 -12.13
N ILE A 46 -1.18 8.99 -11.90
CA ILE A 46 -2.07 10.05 -11.42
C ILE A 46 -2.49 10.89 -12.62
N ASN A 47 -3.76 10.79 -13.00
CA ASN A 47 -4.33 11.58 -14.10
C ASN A 47 -4.70 12.97 -13.59
N ALA A 48 -4.65 13.98 -14.48
CA ALA A 48 -5.23 15.28 -14.17
C ALA A 48 -6.75 15.14 -14.05
N GLY A 49 -7.28 15.29 -12.84
CA GLY A 49 -8.73 15.31 -12.57
C GLY A 49 -9.31 16.71 -12.51
N THR A 50 -10.64 16.81 -12.56
CA THR A 50 -11.36 18.05 -12.29
C THR A 50 -11.30 18.33 -10.79
N LEU A 51 -10.79 19.51 -10.41
CA LEU A 51 -10.86 19.95 -9.02
C LEU A 51 -12.26 20.52 -8.74
N VAL A 52 -12.92 19.98 -7.73
CA VAL A 52 -14.20 20.48 -7.23
C VAL A 52 -13.97 21.09 -5.86
N VAL A 53 -14.58 22.25 -5.61
CA VAL A 53 -14.54 22.94 -4.31
C VAL A 53 -15.95 22.96 -3.74
N ASP A 54 -16.08 22.58 -2.48
CA ASP A 54 -17.35 22.59 -1.74
C ASP A 54 -17.12 23.00 -0.28
N ILE A 55 -18.20 23.34 0.43
CA ILE A 55 -18.18 23.52 1.89
C ILE A 55 -18.82 22.29 2.48
N VAL A 56 -18.07 21.59 3.32
CA VAL A 56 -18.50 20.32 3.91
C VAL A 56 -18.46 20.38 5.42
N ASP A 57 -19.22 19.51 6.07
CA ASP A 57 -19.01 19.21 7.49
C ASP A 57 -17.62 18.61 7.68
N GLY A 58 -16.86 19.16 8.63
CA GLY A 58 -15.45 18.87 8.84
C GLY A 58 -15.16 17.45 9.35
N THR A 59 -16.18 16.68 9.75
CA THR A 59 -16.02 15.30 10.20
C THR A 59 -16.53 14.28 9.20
N SER A 60 -17.66 14.56 8.55
CA SER A 60 -18.36 13.64 7.66
C SER A 60 -18.10 13.90 6.18
N TYR A 61 -17.52 15.05 5.83
CA TYR A 61 -17.31 15.51 4.45
C TYR A 61 -18.60 15.57 3.61
N VAL A 62 -19.75 15.66 4.28
CA VAL A 62 -21.05 15.86 3.63
C VAL A 62 -21.23 17.34 3.32
N THR A 63 -21.70 17.65 2.11
CA THR A 63 -22.01 19.01 1.65
C THR A 63 -22.93 19.75 2.63
N VAL A 64 -22.53 20.97 2.99
CA VAL A 64 -23.35 21.90 3.75
C VAL A 64 -24.33 22.56 2.78
N GLY A 65 -25.59 22.14 2.81
CA GLY A 65 -26.61 22.62 1.86
C GLY A 65 -26.99 24.10 1.98
N SER A 66 -26.60 24.78 3.06
CA SER A 66 -26.87 26.21 3.27
C SER A 66 -25.75 26.87 4.08
N PRO A 67 -24.58 27.11 3.46
CA PRO A 67 -23.46 27.77 4.13
C PRO A 67 -23.83 29.21 4.48
N THR A 68 -23.43 29.66 5.67
CA THR A 68 -23.77 31.00 6.16
C THR A 68 -22.57 31.94 6.07
N MET A 69 -22.80 33.19 5.66
CA MET A 69 -21.84 34.30 5.79
C MET A 69 -22.44 35.34 6.74
N ALA A 70 -22.04 35.32 8.00
CA ALA A 70 -22.56 36.22 9.03
C ALA A 70 -21.69 37.47 9.15
N MET A 71 -22.18 38.61 8.68
CA MET A 71 -21.49 39.90 8.77
C MET A 71 -21.98 40.71 9.98
N SER A 72 -21.08 41.45 10.63
CA SER A 72 -21.47 42.41 11.66
C SER A 72 -22.24 43.59 11.05
N ALA A 73 -23.22 44.13 11.78
CA ALA A 73 -23.98 45.29 11.32
C ALA A 73 -23.08 46.51 11.07
N ALA A 74 -23.46 47.31 10.06
CA ALA A 74 -22.83 48.58 9.76
C ALA A 74 -23.84 49.71 9.89
N THR A 75 -23.46 50.79 10.57
CA THR A 75 -24.21 52.04 10.54
C THR A 75 -23.93 52.76 9.21
N PHE A 76 -24.93 53.48 8.71
CA PHE A 76 -24.78 54.25 7.48
C PHE A 76 -23.69 55.32 7.62
N SER A 77 -22.86 55.47 6.60
CA SER A 77 -21.79 56.47 6.52
C SER A 77 -21.44 56.78 5.07
N PHE A 78 -21.01 58.01 4.81
CA PHE A 78 -20.47 58.42 3.50
C PHE A 78 -18.99 58.05 3.33
N ALA A 79 -18.34 57.51 4.36
CA ALA A 79 -16.95 57.03 4.30
C ALA A 79 -16.87 55.51 4.04
N CYS A 80 -15.75 55.05 3.48
CA CYS A 80 -15.46 53.62 3.35
C CYS A 80 -15.41 52.94 4.72
N GLN A 81 -16.08 51.79 4.85
CA GLN A 81 -16.10 51.01 6.08
C GLN A 81 -15.62 49.58 5.81
N THR A 82 -14.69 49.10 6.63
CA THR A 82 -14.33 47.67 6.65
C THR A 82 -15.14 46.99 7.76
N LYS A 83 -15.77 45.85 7.42
CA LYS A 83 -16.46 44.99 8.38
C LYS A 83 -15.98 43.56 8.17
N THR A 84 -15.82 42.86 9.29
CA THR A 84 -15.48 41.45 9.32
C THR A 84 -16.74 40.64 9.63
N GLY A 85 -16.77 39.41 9.11
CA GLY A 85 -17.81 38.44 9.37
C GLY A 85 -17.20 37.06 9.56
N SER A 86 -18.03 36.14 10.02
CA SER A 86 -17.69 34.72 10.11
C SER A 86 -18.27 33.99 8.91
N PHE A 87 -17.43 33.18 8.27
CA PHE A 87 -17.87 32.26 7.23
C PHE A 87 -18.11 30.88 7.84
N GLY A 88 -19.34 30.41 7.74
CA GLY A 88 -19.76 29.13 8.28
C GLY A 88 -19.66 29.03 9.80
N THR A 89 -19.59 27.80 10.28
CA THR A 89 -19.28 27.46 11.67
C THR A 89 -17.92 26.79 11.79
N ALA A 90 -17.39 26.67 13.01
CA ALA A 90 -16.11 25.97 13.25
C ALA A 90 -16.15 24.47 12.90
N SER A 91 -17.34 23.90 12.70
CA SER A 91 -17.54 22.51 12.29
C SER A 91 -17.52 22.32 10.78
N GLU A 92 -17.42 23.39 9.98
CA GLU A 92 -17.48 23.36 8.53
C GLU A 92 -16.10 23.66 7.93
N SER A 93 -15.84 23.20 6.71
CA SER A 93 -14.56 23.39 6.05
C SER A 93 -14.72 23.58 4.54
N ILE A 94 -13.89 24.46 3.96
CA ILE A 94 -13.71 24.53 2.50
C ILE A 94 -12.89 23.32 2.10
N TYR A 95 -13.45 22.46 1.25
CA TYR A 95 -12.84 21.21 0.85
C TYR A 95 -12.62 21.18 -0.66
N VAL A 96 -11.45 20.68 -1.07
CA VAL A 96 -11.07 20.51 -2.48
C VAL A 96 -10.87 19.03 -2.74
N SER A 97 -11.57 18.49 -3.74
CA SER A 97 -11.45 17.08 -4.17
C SER A 97 -11.03 16.97 -5.63
N ASN A 98 -10.38 15.84 -5.98
CA ASN A 98 -9.91 15.51 -7.33
C ASN A 98 -10.42 14.13 -7.76
#